data_AF-A0A8H7QJJ2-F1
#
_entry.id   AF-A0A8H7QJJ2-F1
#
_cell.length_a   1.000
_cell.length_b   1.000
_cell.length_c   1.000
_cell.angle_alpha   90.00
_cell.angle_beta   90.00
_cell.angle_gamma   90.00
#
_symmetry.space_group_name_H-M   'P 1'
#
loop_
_entity.id
_entity.type
_entity.pdbx_description
1 polymer ?
#
loop_
_entity_poly.entity_id
_entity_poly.type
_entity_poly.pdbx_seq_one_letter_code
_entity_poly.pdbx_strand_id
1 'polypeptide(L)' 'MTTVQWVYANGSAWVALDADAQRHIESLWSHNASSWIQSQIFHSPVYVDIDQMSLMCNGMSYTIARRRA' A
#
# COMPACT_ATOMS: atom_id res chain seq x y z
N MET A 1 9.87 13.33 14.53
CA MET A 1 8.62 12.96 13.84
C MET A 1 8.83 11.56 13.29
N THR A 2 8.07 10.56 13.71
CA THR A 2 8.22 9.19 13.19
C THR A 2 7.68 9.15 11.77
N THR A 3 8.51 8.83 10.81
CA THR A 3 8.10 8.72 9.40
C THR A 3 7.40 7.38 9.22
N VAL A 4 6.12 7.40 8.86
CA VAL A 4 5.37 6.18 8.56
C VAL A 4 5.79 5.69 7.18
N GLN A 5 6.06 4.39 7.06
CA GLN A 5 6.37 3.75 5.78
C GLN A 5 5.40 2.60 5.51
N TRP A 6 4.81 2.61 4.31
CA TRP A 6 4.01 1.51 3.80
C TRP A 6 4.83 0.62 2.87
N VAL A 7 4.76 -0.68 3.13
CA VAL A 7 5.48 -1.72 2.39
C VAL A 7 4.52 -2.78 1.89
N TYR A 8 4.87 -3.47 0.82
CA TYR A 8 4.17 -4.65 0.33
C TYR A 8 5.10 -5.87 0.35
N ALA A 9 4.52 -7.05 0.55
CA ALA A 9 5.22 -8.32 0.51
C ALA A 9 5.49 -8.72 -0.95
N ASN A 10 6.77 -8.89 -1.30
CA ASN A 10 7.20 -9.41 -2.59
C ASN A 10 8.12 -10.61 -2.36
N GLY A 11 7.54 -11.81 -2.39
CA GLY A 11 8.24 -13.03 -1.99
C GLY A 11 8.65 -12.99 -0.51
N SER A 12 9.95 -13.09 -0.24
CA SER A 12 10.51 -13.03 1.13
C SER A 12 10.94 -11.61 1.56
N ALA A 13 10.70 -10.59 0.72
CA ALA A 13 11.11 -9.21 0.99
C ALA A 13 9.89 -8.30 1.21
N TRP A 14 10.06 -7.30 2.07
CA TRP A 14 9.14 -6.17 2.21
C TRP A 14 9.68 -4.98 1.44
N VAL A 15 8.97 -4.58 0.38
CA VAL A 15 9.39 -3.50 -0.52
C VAL A 15 8.57 -2.26 -0.25
N ALA A 16 9.22 -1.10 -0.18
CA ALA A 16 8.54 0.17 0.06
C ALA A 16 7.70 0.60 -1.15
N LEU A 17 6.52 1.13 -0.87
CA LEU A 17 5.68 1.75 -1.89
C LEU A 17 6.20 3.15 -2.24
N ASP A 18 5.82 3.64 -3.41
CA ASP A 18 6.19 4.98 -3.86
C ASP A 18 5.55 6.07 -2.97
N ALA A 19 6.14 7.27 -2.98
CA ALA A 19 5.74 8.35 -2.07
C ALA A 19 4.30 8.84 -2.27
N ASP A 20 3.75 8.72 -3.48
CA ASP A 20 2.34 9.02 -3.74
C ASP A 20 1.44 7.94 -3.15
N ALA A 21 1.72 6.66 -3.41
CA ALA A 21 0.98 5.54 -2.86
C ALA A 21 0.99 5.53 -1.31
N GLN A 22 2.15 5.78 -0.69
CA GLN A 22 2.25 5.84 0.77
C GLN A 22 1.34 6.91 1.39
N ARG A 23 1.26 8.10 0.78
CA ARG A 23 0.38 9.17 1.26
C ARG A 23 -1.10 8.81 1.12
N HIS A 24 -1.49 8.19 0.00
CA HIS A 24 -2.87 7.76 -0.21
C HIS A 24 -3.25 6.63 0.74
N ILE A 25 -2.40 5.63 0.92
CA ILE A 25 -2.67 4.50 1.82
C ILE A 25 -2.76 4.98 3.27
N GLU A 26 -1.90 5.90 3.71
CA GLU A 26 -2.02 6.48 5.05
C GLU A 26 -3.33 7.27 5.23
N SER A 27 -3.78 7.98 4.20
CA SER A 27 -5.09 8.63 4.20
C SER A 27 -6.23 7.61 4.29
N LEU A 28 -6.17 6.53 3.52
CA LEU A 28 -7.17 5.45 3.55
C LEU A 28 -7.22 4.76 4.91
N TRP A 29 -6.04 4.47 5.49
CA TRP A 29 -5.90 3.84 6.80
C TRP A 29 -6.50 4.70 7.92
N SER A 30 -6.24 6.01 7.90
CA SER A 30 -6.80 6.94 8.90
C SER A 30 -8.32 7.10 8.83
N HIS A 31 -8.93 6.80 7.68
CA HIS A 31 -10.38 6.87 7.47
C HIS A 31 -11.05 5.48 7.45
N ASN A 32 -10.30 4.40 7.70
CA ASN A 32 -10.76 3.02 7.56
C ASN A 32 -11.52 2.76 6.25
N ALA A 33 -10.92 3.21 5.13
CA ALA A 33 -11.54 3.16 3.80
C ALA A 33 -10.68 2.38 2.81
N SER A 34 -11.31 1.75 1.84
CA SER A 34 -10.64 0.99 0.77
C SER A 34 -10.93 1.64 -0.58
N SER A 35 -9.93 1.74 -1.45
CA SER A 35 -10.09 2.45 -2.73
C SER A 35 -8.99 2.10 -3.74
N TRP A 36 -9.25 2.45 -5.00
CA TRP A 36 -8.25 2.44 -6.06
C TRP A 36 -7.32 3.64 -5.93
N ILE A 37 -6.02 3.39 -6.03
CA ILE A 37 -4.97 4.42 -6.04
C ILE A 37 -4.06 4.22 -7.26
N GLN A 38 -3.38 5.28 -7.65
CA GLN A 38 -2.28 5.19 -8.61
C GLN A 38 -1.00 4.78 -7.86
N SER A 39 -0.25 3.84 -8.43
CA SER A 39 1.10 3.53 -7.96
C SER A 39 2.05 3.46 -9.14
N GLN A 40 3.18 4.16 -9.00
CA GLN A 40 4.19 4.23 -10.06
C GLN A 40 4.93 2.91 -10.21
N ILE A 41 5.11 2.16 -9.11
CA ILE A 41 5.84 0.88 -9.10
C ILE A 41 5.08 -0.19 -9.88
N PHE A 42 3.75 -0.17 -9.83
CA PHE A 42 2.91 -1.17 -10.48
C PHE A 42 2.51 -0.79 -11.92
N HIS A 43 2.81 0.45 -12.36
CA HIS A 43 2.45 0.99 -13.68
C HIS A 43 0.95 0.84 -14.04
N SER A 44 0.08 0.72 -13.03
CA SER A 44 -1.34 0.42 -13.18
C SER A 44 -2.09 0.87 -11.91
N PRO A 45 -3.38 1.22 -11.99
CA PRO A 45 -4.19 1.42 -10.80
C PRO A 45 -4.21 0.16 -9.92
N VAL A 46 -4.06 0.35 -8.63
CA VAL A 46 -4.07 -0.74 -7.64
C VAL A 46 -5.20 -0.51 -6.64
N TYR A 47 -5.93 -1.56 -6.31
CA TYR A 47 -6.96 -1.49 -5.28
C TYR A 47 -6.34 -1.77 -3.92
N VAL A 48 -6.56 -0.90 -2.95
CA VAL A 48 -6.09 -1.07 -1.58
C VAL A 48 -7.28 -1.41 -0.69
N ASP A 49 -7.19 -2.57 -0.05
CA ASP A 49 -8.13 -3.04 0.97
C ASP A 49 -7.48 -2.88 2.35
N ILE A 50 -7.95 -1.88 3.10
CA ILE A 50 -7.42 -1.57 4.44
C ILE A 50 -7.87 -2.61 5.48
N ASP A 51 -9.09 -3.15 5.34
CA ASP A 51 -9.62 -4.15 6.28
C ASP A 51 -8.84 -5.47 6.16
N GLN A 52 -8.49 -5.86 4.93
CA GLN A 52 -7.69 -7.07 4.67
C GLN A 52 -6.17 -6.84 4.69
N MET A 53 -5.73 -5.58 4.84
CA MET A 53 -4.32 -5.19 4.71
C MET A 53 -3.69 -5.77 3.43
N SER A 54 -4.37 -5.57 2.30
CA SER A 54 -3.93 -6.07 1.01
C SER A 54 -4.02 -5.03 -0.11
N LEU A 55 -3.19 -5.22 -1.12
CA LEU A 55 -3.16 -4.45 -2.36
C LEU A 55 -3.36 -5.41 -3.52
N MET A 56 -4.33 -5.13 -4.37
CA MET A 56 -4.62 -5.92 -5.57
C MET A 56 -4.17 -5.17 -6.81
N CYS A 57 -3.34 -5.83 -7.60
CA CYS A 57 -2.82 -5.30 -8.86
C CYS A 57 -2.78 -6.42 -9.90
N ASN A 58 -3.38 -6.18 -11.08
CA ASN A 58 -3.35 -7.11 -12.21
C ASN A 58 -3.73 -8.56 -11.86
N GLY A 59 -4.71 -8.75 -10.96
CA GLY A 59 -5.17 -10.07 -10.51
C GLY A 59 -4.31 -10.74 -9.43
N MET A 60 -3.22 -10.11 -9.00
CA MET A 60 -2.40 -10.54 -7.87
C MET A 60 -2.74 -9.73 -6.61
N SER A 61 -2.77 -10.40 -5.46
CA SER A 61 -2.93 -9.76 -4.15
C SER A 61 -1.61 -9.79 -3.39
N TYR A 62 -1.21 -8.64 -2.88
CA TYR A 62 0.00 -8.42 -2.10
C TYR A 62 -0.40 -7.98 -0.70
N THR A 63 0.09 -8.66 0.34
CA THR A 63 -0.07 -8.17 1.70
C THR A 63 0.69 -6.87 1.88
N ILE A 64 0.07 -5.87 2.51
CA ILE A 64 0.70 -4.60 2.86
C ILE A 64 0.87 -4.49 4.37
N ALA A 65 1.87 -3.72 4.79
CA ALA A 65 2.12 -3.45 6.20
C ALA A 65 2.57 -2.00 6.42
N ARG A 66 2.19 -1.46 7.59
CA ARG A 66 2.58 -0.15 8.08
C ARG A 66 3.69 -0.30 9.10
N ARG A 67 4.83 0.37 8.90
CA ARG A 67 5.93 0.39 9.89
C ARG A 67 6.39 1.81 10.20
N ARG A 68 7.01 1.97 11.36
CA ARG A 68 7.74 3.20 11.71
C ARG A 68 9.14 3.07 11.13
N ALA A 69 9.54 4.05 10.32
CA ALA A 69 10.92 4.22 9.86
C ALA A 69 11.71 5.09 10.83
#